data_AF-A0A182RNU0-F1
#
_entry.id   AF-A0A182RNU0-F1
#
_cell.length_a   1.000
_cell.length_b   1.000
_cell.length_c   1.000
_cell.angle_alpha   90.00
_cell.angle_beta   90.00
_cell.angle_gamma   90.00
#
_symmetry.space_group_name_H-M   'P 1'
#
loop_
_entity.id
_entity.type
_entity.pdbx_description
1 polymer ?
#
loop_
_entity_poly.entity_id
_entity_poly.type
_entity_poly.pdbx_seq_one_letter_code
_entity_poly.pdbx_strand_id
1 'polypeptide(L)'
;MERILRGVMRYRHTTREQMVQEFRKVRDNPQPKAVFFTCMDSRMIPTRFTETHVGDMFVVRNAGNLVPHAEHFQDEYFSCEPAALELGCVVNNIKHIIVCGHSDCKAMNLLYQLKDPEFSSLKNRRISPLRAWLCEHANTSLAKFQNLKEIGLDKPLIFSSETPLRKFVAYIDPENNFAIEDKLSQVNTLQQIENVASYGFLKRRLESHDLHIHALWFDIYTGDIYFFSRNSKRFIAIDESSIERLLDEVRRYYS
;
A
#
# COMPACT_ATOMS: atom_id res chain seq x y z
N MET A 1 22.16 -19.28 4.08
CA MET A 1 23.06 -18.57 3.14
C MET A 1 23.37 -19.35 1.87
N GLU A 2 23.69 -20.64 1.93
CA GLU A 2 24.02 -21.45 0.73
C GLU A 2 22.97 -21.39 -0.39
N ARG A 3 21.68 -21.59 -0.06
CA ARG A 3 20.58 -21.49 -1.04
C ARG A 3 20.56 -20.15 -1.79
N ILE A 4 20.87 -19.06 -1.09
CA ILE A 4 20.89 -17.69 -1.67
C ILE A 4 22.06 -17.58 -2.63
N LEU A 5 23.28 -17.96 -2.21
CA LEU A 5 24.48 -17.88 -3.06
C LEU A 5 24.37 -18.77 -4.30
N ARG A 6 23.87 -20.00 -4.16
CA ARG A 6 23.57 -20.87 -5.30
C ARG A 6 22.48 -20.28 -6.21
N GLY A 7 21.49 -19.60 -5.62
CA GLY A 7 20.48 -18.85 -6.37
C GLY A 7 21.08 -17.72 -7.21
N VAL A 8 22.03 -16.95 -6.65
CA VAL A 8 22.78 -15.91 -7.37
C VAL A 8 23.57 -16.52 -8.53
N MET A 9 24.22 -17.68 -8.32
CA MET A 9 24.91 -18.38 -9.41
C MET A 9 23.94 -18.83 -10.50
N ARG A 10 22.77 -19.38 -10.15
CA ARG A 10 21.74 -19.71 -11.16
C ARG A 10 21.30 -18.47 -11.94
N TYR A 11 21.00 -17.36 -11.26
CA TYR A 11 20.66 -16.08 -11.89
C TYR A 11 21.71 -15.66 -12.94
N ARG A 12 23.01 -15.80 -12.62
CA ARG A 12 24.10 -15.46 -13.55
C ARG A 12 24.08 -16.29 -14.84
N HIS A 13 23.61 -17.54 -14.77
CA HIS A 13 23.57 -18.47 -15.89
C HIS A 13 22.23 -18.50 -16.64
N THR A 14 21.15 -17.94 -16.07
CA THR A 14 19.82 -17.97 -16.69
C THR A 14 19.33 -16.58 -17.10
N THR A 15 19.15 -15.69 -16.14
CA THR A 15 18.31 -14.48 -16.30
C THR A 15 19.14 -13.21 -16.45
N ARG A 16 20.43 -13.25 -16.07
CA ARG A 16 21.30 -12.07 -16.07
C ARG A 16 21.37 -11.35 -17.41
N GLU A 17 21.48 -12.08 -18.52
CA GLU A 17 21.62 -11.45 -19.83
C GLU A 17 20.40 -10.61 -20.19
N GLN A 18 19.19 -11.17 -20.05
CA GLN A 18 17.94 -10.47 -20.27
C GLN A 18 17.80 -9.25 -19.36
N MET A 19 18.10 -9.42 -18.07
CA MET A 19 18.04 -8.31 -17.09
C MET A 19 19.01 -7.17 -17.45
N VAL A 20 20.22 -7.49 -17.93
CA VAL A 20 21.19 -6.47 -18.38
C VAL A 20 20.71 -5.74 -19.64
N GLN A 21 20.02 -6.42 -20.55
CA GLN A 21 19.40 -5.77 -21.70
C GLN A 21 18.29 -4.79 -21.26
N GLU A 22 17.47 -5.16 -20.27
CA GLU A 22 16.48 -4.25 -19.68
C GLU A 22 17.14 -3.03 -19.01
N PHE A 23 18.20 -3.22 -18.21
CA PHE A 23 18.93 -2.10 -17.60
C PHE A 23 19.44 -1.10 -18.64
N ARG A 24 19.94 -1.57 -19.80
CA ARG A 24 20.41 -0.69 -20.87
C ARG A 24 19.26 0.13 -21.45
N LYS A 25 18.09 -0.48 -21.68
CA LYS A 25 16.89 0.22 -22.17
C LYS A 25 16.44 1.31 -21.20
N VAL A 26 16.38 0.99 -19.90
CA VAL A 26 15.92 1.92 -18.85
C VAL A 26 16.93 3.03 -18.56
N ARG A 27 18.24 2.75 -18.64
CA ARG A 27 19.29 3.75 -18.43
C ARG A 27 19.15 4.93 -19.39
N ASP A 28 18.84 4.65 -20.64
CA ASP A 28 18.83 5.67 -21.70
C ASP A 28 17.48 6.42 -21.76
N ASN A 29 16.39 5.80 -21.29
CA ASN A 29 15.06 6.42 -21.21
C ASN A 29 14.20 5.82 -20.07
N PRO A 30 14.40 6.23 -18.80
CA PRO A 30 13.62 5.70 -17.70
C PRO A 30 12.19 6.24 -17.75
N GLN A 31 11.19 5.33 -17.72
CA GLN A 31 9.76 5.68 -17.78
C GLN A 31 8.96 4.93 -16.69
N PRO A 32 9.32 5.08 -15.40
CA PRO A 32 8.63 4.40 -14.31
C PRO A 32 7.15 4.78 -14.27
N LYS A 33 6.31 3.77 -14.09
CA LYS A 33 4.85 3.90 -14.11
C LYS A 33 4.29 4.19 -12.72
N ALA A 34 4.86 3.60 -11.67
CA ALA A 34 4.30 3.70 -10.33
C ALA A 34 5.33 3.74 -9.18
N VAL A 35 4.93 4.35 -8.06
CA VAL A 35 5.49 4.09 -6.74
C VAL A 35 4.57 3.07 -6.04
N PHE A 36 5.10 1.91 -5.67
CA PHE A 36 4.36 0.77 -5.13
C PHE A 36 4.75 0.51 -3.68
N PHE A 37 3.86 0.86 -2.75
CA PHE A 37 3.99 0.57 -1.32
C PHE A 37 3.39 -0.80 -1.02
N THR A 38 4.15 -1.68 -0.36
CA THR A 38 3.65 -2.98 0.08
C THR A 38 4.34 -3.48 1.34
N CYS A 39 3.86 -4.60 1.88
CA CYS A 39 4.44 -5.18 3.09
C CYS A 39 5.79 -5.83 2.78
N MET A 40 6.71 -5.79 3.75
CA MET A 40 7.97 -6.52 3.71
C MET A 40 7.82 -8.05 3.87
N ASP A 41 6.59 -8.55 4.06
CA ASP A 41 6.28 -9.97 4.15
C ASP A 41 6.87 -10.74 2.96
N SER A 42 7.60 -11.83 3.23
CA SER A 42 8.30 -12.60 2.20
C SER A 42 7.39 -13.18 1.11
N ARG A 43 6.07 -13.28 1.38
CA ARG A 43 5.06 -13.75 0.42
C ARG A 43 4.66 -12.66 -0.59
N MET A 44 4.89 -11.38 -0.28
CA MET A 44 4.62 -10.27 -1.17
C MET A 44 5.76 -10.11 -2.18
N ILE A 45 5.47 -10.45 -3.44
CA ILE A 45 6.41 -10.28 -4.56
C ILE A 45 5.68 -9.52 -5.67
N PRO A 46 5.49 -8.18 -5.52
CA PRO A 46 4.62 -7.40 -6.40
C PRO A 46 4.96 -7.52 -7.88
N THR A 47 6.26 -7.52 -8.20
CA THR A 47 6.72 -7.61 -9.60
C THR A 47 6.36 -8.93 -10.28
N ARG A 48 6.07 -10.00 -9.52
CA ARG A 48 5.65 -11.29 -10.11
C ARG A 48 4.18 -11.29 -10.51
N PHE A 49 3.30 -10.78 -9.65
CA PHE A 49 1.87 -10.86 -9.88
C PHE A 49 1.32 -9.67 -10.67
N THR A 50 2.12 -8.61 -10.85
CA THR A 50 1.83 -7.49 -11.76
C THR A 50 2.57 -7.59 -13.08
N GLU A 51 3.37 -8.65 -13.28
CA GLU A 51 4.20 -8.87 -14.47
C GLU A 51 5.05 -7.66 -14.89
N THR A 52 5.57 -6.91 -13.92
CA THR A 52 6.38 -5.71 -14.21
C THR A 52 7.87 -6.01 -14.25
N HIS A 53 8.56 -5.29 -15.12
CA HIS A 53 9.97 -5.43 -15.45
C HIS A 53 10.85 -4.39 -14.75
N VAL A 54 12.16 -4.50 -14.98
CA VAL A 54 13.12 -3.50 -14.54
C VAL A 54 12.71 -2.12 -15.07
N GLY A 55 12.66 -1.13 -14.17
CA GLY A 55 12.35 0.26 -14.51
C GLY A 55 10.87 0.63 -14.45
N ASP A 56 9.96 -0.33 -14.30
CA ASP A 56 8.52 -0.05 -14.31
C ASP A 56 8.00 0.59 -13.03
N MET A 57 8.63 0.33 -11.88
CA MET A 57 8.15 0.86 -10.61
C MET A 57 9.24 1.05 -9.55
N PHE A 58 8.99 2.00 -8.65
CA PHE A 58 9.72 2.15 -7.39
C PHE A 58 8.97 1.36 -6.32
N VAL A 59 9.59 0.33 -5.74
CA VAL A 59 8.92 -0.51 -4.73
C VAL A 59 9.41 -0.15 -3.33
N VAL A 60 8.50 0.26 -2.47
CA VAL A 60 8.76 0.56 -1.06
C VAL A 60 8.15 -0.54 -0.20
N ARG A 61 8.95 -1.12 0.70
CA ARG A 61 8.51 -2.23 1.55
C ARG A 61 8.80 -1.95 3.01
N ASN A 62 7.78 -1.97 3.84
CA ASN A 62 7.89 -1.86 5.29
C ASN A 62 6.89 -2.81 6.00
N ALA A 63 6.91 -2.86 7.32
CA ALA A 63 5.98 -3.68 8.08
C ALA A 63 4.58 -3.06 8.02
N GLY A 64 3.65 -3.73 7.31
CA GLY A 64 2.25 -3.32 7.22
C GLY A 64 1.93 -2.31 6.13
N ASN A 65 2.80 -2.13 5.13
CA ASN A 65 2.61 -1.24 3.97
C ASN A 65 2.18 0.19 4.36
N LEU A 66 2.71 0.67 5.47
CA LEU A 66 2.33 1.94 6.09
C LEU A 66 2.98 3.11 5.34
N VAL A 67 2.27 4.22 5.27
CA VAL A 67 2.81 5.52 4.88
C VAL A 67 2.45 6.46 6.02
N PRO A 68 3.42 6.96 6.80
CA PRO A 68 3.15 7.92 7.87
C PRO A 68 2.30 9.11 7.39
N HIS A 69 1.47 9.65 8.27
CA HIS A 69 0.73 10.87 7.97
C HIS A 69 1.68 12.07 7.85
N ALA A 70 1.35 13.09 7.05
CA ALA A 70 2.20 14.26 6.86
C ALA A 70 2.44 15.05 8.16
N GLU A 71 1.55 14.94 9.15
CA GLU A 71 1.78 15.53 10.48
C GLU A 71 2.96 14.90 11.24
N HIS A 72 3.34 13.67 10.89
CA HIS A 72 4.52 13.00 11.47
C HIS A 72 5.80 13.39 10.72
N PHE A 73 5.67 14.19 9.65
CA PHE A 73 6.74 14.78 8.88
C PHE A 73 6.89 16.25 9.30
N GLN A 74 7.38 16.47 10.52
CA GLN A 74 7.70 17.78 11.09
C GLN A 74 9.16 17.78 11.58
N ASP A 75 9.87 18.91 11.41
CA ASP A 75 11.27 19.10 11.82
C ASP A 75 12.25 18.01 11.31
N GLU A 76 13.28 17.66 12.08
CA GLU A 76 14.32 16.65 11.77
C GLU A 76 13.78 15.18 11.79
N TYR A 77 12.47 14.96 11.87
CA TYR A 77 11.86 13.64 11.78
C TYR A 77 11.57 13.26 10.32
N PHE A 78 12.26 12.25 9.84
CA PHE A 78 12.10 11.71 8.48
C PHE A 78 11.92 10.19 8.50
N SER A 79 11.21 9.67 7.51
CA SER A 79 11.14 8.24 7.21
C SER A 79 11.31 7.97 5.71
N CYS A 80 11.50 6.71 5.34
CA CYS A 80 11.79 6.34 3.96
C CYS A 80 10.59 6.56 3.02
N GLU A 81 9.37 6.51 3.55
CA GLU A 81 8.13 6.60 2.78
C GLU A 81 7.89 7.98 2.13
N PRO A 82 7.92 9.12 2.86
CA PRO A 82 7.84 10.44 2.25
C PRO A 82 9.01 10.72 1.29
N ALA A 83 10.21 10.26 1.62
CA ALA A 83 11.36 10.39 0.73
C ALA A 83 11.15 9.62 -0.59
N ALA A 84 10.53 8.44 -0.54
CA ALA A 84 10.18 7.69 -1.74
C ALA A 84 9.05 8.35 -2.55
N LEU A 85 8.08 8.98 -1.88
CA LEU A 85 7.05 9.79 -2.55
C LEU A 85 7.68 10.97 -3.29
N GLU A 86 8.59 11.71 -2.65
CA GLU A 86 9.29 12.83 -3.27
C GLU A 86 10.17 12.37 -4.44
N LEU A 87 11.01 11.35 -4.23
CA LEU A 87 11.88 10.82 -5.28
C LEU A 87 11.08 10.29 -6.47
N GLY A 88 10.01 9.53 -6.23
CA GLY A 88 9.21 8.94 -7.29
C GLY A 88 8.33 9.98 -8.00
N CYS A 89 7.52 10.71 -7.24
CA CYS A 89 6.48 11.57 -7.79
C CYS A 89 7.00 12.96 -8.17
N VAL A 90 7.95 13.53 -7.43
CA VAL A 90 8.45 14.89 -7.72
C VAL A 90 9.67 14.81 -8.64
N VAL A 91 10.68 14.04 -8.26
CA VAL A 91 11.96 13.98 -9.01
C VAL A 91 11.82 13.19 -10.32
N ASN A 92 11.09 12.06 -10.30
CA ASN A 92 10.93 11.18 -11.47
C ASN A 92 9.57 11.34 -12.19
N ASN A 93 8.74 12.31 -11.77
CA ASN A 93 7.44 12.62 -12.39
C ASN A 93 6.49 11.40 -12.55
N ILE A 94 6.58 10.40 -11.67
CA ILE A 94 5.68 9.25 -11.67
C ILE A 94 4.24 9.73 -11.44
N LYS A 95 3.27 9.15 -12.16
CA LYS A 95 1.85 9.54 -12.12
C LYS A 95 0.97 8.63 -11.26
N HIS A 96 1.45 7.45 -10.87
CA HIS A 96 0.67 6.49 -10.10
C HIS A 96 1.36 6.12 -8.79
N ILE A 97 0.59 6.13 -7.71
CA ILE A 97 0.96 5.60 -6.40
C ILE A 97 0.02 4.44 -6.12
N ILE A 98 0.57 3.29 -5.74
CA ILE A 98 -0.19 2.09 -5.39
C ILE A 98 0.14 1.73 -3.95
N VAL A 99 -0.87 1.62 -3.09
CA VAL A 99 -0.75 1.00 -1.76
C VAL A 99 -1.33 -0.40 -1.84
N CYS A 100 -0.51 -1.41 -1.53
CA CYS A 100 -0.91 -2.80 -1.58
C CYS A 100 -0.84 -3.45 -0.19
N GLY A 101 -2.00 -3.69 0.42
CA GLY A 101 -2.14 -4.55 1.59
C GLY A 101 -2.24 -6.03 1.22
N HIS A 102 -2.39 -6.89 2.24
CA HIS A 102 -2.59 -8.32 2.03
C HIS A 102 -3.25 -9.03 3.21
N SER A 103 -3.80 -10.22 2.98
CA SER A 103 -4.30 -11.12 4.03
C SER A 103 -3.17 -11.74 4.85
N ASP A 104 -3.47 -12.13 6.08
CA ASP A 104 -2.53 -12.65 7.09
C ASP A 104 -1.27 -11.79 7.24
N CYS A 105 -1.48 -10.48 7.29
CA CYS A 105 -0.39 -9.54 7.51
C CYS A 105 0.04 -9.58 8.98
N LYS A 106 1.25 -10.09 9.24
CA LYS A 106 1.80 -10.17 10.61
C LYS A 106 1.81 -8.82 11.34
N ALA A 107 2.02 -7.73 10.62
CA ALA A 107 1.96 -6.38 11.17
C ALA A 107 0.53 -6.00 11.58
N MET A 108 -0.49 -6.35 10.79
CA MET A 108 -1.90 -6.10 11.10
C MET A 108 -2.41 -7.02 12.22
N ASN A 109 -1.97 -8.28 12.25
CA ASN A 109 -2.26 -9.20 13.34
C ASN A 109 -1.72 -8.65 14.67
N LEU A 110 -0.50 -8.12 14.66
CA LEU A 110 0.08 -7.45 15.84
C LEU A 110 -0.66 -6.14 16.17
N LEU A 111 -0.99 -5.32 15.17
CA LEU A 111 -1.76 -4.09 15.38
C LEU A 111 -3.09 -4.37 16.08
N TYR A 112 -3.79 -5.44 15.68
CA TYR A 112 -5.05 -5.81 16.31
C TYR A 112 -4.88 -6.21 17.78
N GLN A 113 -3.73 -6.75 18.18
CA GLN A 113 -3.41 -7.03 19.59
C GLN A 113 -3.11 -5.74 20.37
N LEU A 114 -2.59 -4.70 19.72
CA LEU A 114 -2.26 -3.42 20.35
C LEU A 114 -3.49 -2.59 20.77
N LYS A 115 -4.71 -3.07 20.49
CA LYS A 115 -5.94 -2.53 21.12
C LYS A 115 -5.95 -2.68 22.64
N ASP A 116 -5.15 -3.61 23.17
CA ASP A 116 -4.93 -3.78 24.59
C ASP A 116 -4.02 -2.65 25.12
N PRO A 117 -4.48 -1.82 26.08
CA PRO A 117 -3.68 -0.74 26.67
C PRO A 117 -2.39 -1.21 27.35
N GLU A 118 -2.36 -2.42 27.91
CA GLU A 118 -1.16 -2.97 28.53
C GLU A 118 -0.10 -3.22 27.44
N PHE A 119 -0.53 -3.83 26.33
CA PHE A 119 0.33 -4.22 25.23
C PHE A 119 0.84 -3.02 24.41
N SER A 120 0.06 -1.94 24.33
CA SER A 120 0.44 -0.66 23.70
C SER A 120 1.13 0.34 24.63
N SER A 121 1.33 -0.02 25.91
CA SER A 121 1.97 0.86 26.90
C SER A 121 3.38 1.32 26.47
N LEU A 122 3.81 2.48 26.97
CA LEU A 122 5.13 3.05 26.66
C LEU A 122 6.28 2.09 26.98
N LYS A 123 6.16 1.32 28.07
CA LYS A 123 7.13 0.28 28.46
C LYS A 123 7.24 -0.81 27.39
N ASN A 124 6.12 -1.30 26.89
CA ASN A 124 6.08 -2.35 25.86
C ASN A 124 6.49 -1.86 24.46
N ARG A 125 6.23 -0.59 24.14
CA ARG A 125 6.69 0.06 22.90
C ARG A 125 8.21 0.22 22.85
N ARG A 126 8.84 0.64 23.96
CA ARG A 126 10.29 0.89 24.03
C ARG A 126 11.15 -0.35 23.81
N ILE A 127 10.60 -1.55 24.05
CA ILE A 127 11.31 -2.82 23.86
C ILE A 127 11.01 -3.50 22.52
N SER A 128 10.15 -2.91 21.68
CA SER A 128 9.79 -3.47 20.38
C SER A 128 9.66 -2.35 19.32
N PRO A 129 10.66 -2.19 18.44
CA PRO A 129 10.59 -1.22 17.35
C PRO A 129 9.35 -1.40 16.47
N LEU A 130 8.91 -2.64 16.24
CA LEU A 130 7.70 -2.91 15.48
C LEU A 130 6.43 -2.43 16.22
N ARG A 131 6.31 -2.62 17.54
CA ARG A 131 5.19 -2.06 18.29
C ARG A 131 5.20 -0.54 18.27
N ALA A 132 6.37 0.07 18.44
CA ALA A 132 6.51 1.52 18.34
C ALA A 132 6.07 2.03 16.96
N TRP A 133 6.57 1.41 15.88
CA TRP A 133 6.18 1.71 14.50
C TRP A 133 4.68 1.63 14.25
N LEU A 134 4.02 0.56 14.72
CA LEU A 134 2.58 0.37 14.54
C LEU A 134 1.75 1.32 15.39
N CYS A 135 2.12 1.54 16.65
CA CYS A 135 1.43 2.49 17.52
C CYS A 135 1.57 3.93 17.02
N GLU A 136 2.70 4.28 16.40
CA GLU A 136 2.91 5.61 15.85
C GLU A 136 2.13 5.79 14.54
N HIS A 137 2.26 4.86 13.59
CA HIS A 137 1.81 5.12 12.21
C HIS A 137 0.54 4.38 11.79
N ALA A 138 0.04 3.43 12.59
CA ALA A 138 -1.14 2.63 12.26
C ALA A 138 -2.30 2.78 13.27
N ASN A 139 -2.14 3.64 14.28
CA ASN A 139 -3.17 3.84 15.29
C ASN A 139 -4.49 4.39 14.71
N THR A 140 -4.42 5.24 13.68
CA THR A 140 -5.61 5.75 12.98
C THR A 140 -6.36 4.62 12.27
N SER A 141 -5.65 3.68 11.64
CA SER A 141 -6.22 2.46 11.04
C SER A 141 -6.95 1.61 12.10
N LEU A 142 -6.31 1.38 13.25
CA LEU A 142 -6.89 0.60 14.35
C LEU A 142 -8.12 1.27 14.94
N ALA A 143 -8.06 2.58 15.23
CA ALA A 143 -9.16 3.34 15.78
C ALA A 143 -10.39 3.35 14.85
N LYS A 144 -10.18 3.57 13.54
CA LYS A 144 -11.26 3.50 12.54
C LYS A 144 -11.89 2.11 12.50
N PHE A 145 -11.07 1.06 12.57
CA PHE A 145 -11.57 -0.31 12.57
C PHE A 145 -12.33 -0.67 13.86
N GLN A 146 -11.86 -0.22 15.04
CA GLN A 146 -12.58 -0.40 16.30
C GLN A 146 -13.94 0.28 16.27
N ASN A 147 -14.00 1.54 15.81
CA ASN A 147 -15.27 2.24 15.62
C ASN A 147 -16.19 1.51 14.64
N LEU A 148 -15.67 0.99 13.52
CA LEU A 148 -16.46 0.17 12.59
C LEU A 148 -17.06 -1.06 13.28
N LYS A 149 -16.29 -1.74 14.13
CA LYS A 149 -16.79 -2.90 14.89
C LYS A 149 -17.87 -2.53 15.89
N GLU A 150 -17.81 -1.34 16.47
CA GLU A 150 -18.83 -0.85 17.41
C GLU A 150 -20.15 -0.48 16.71
N ILE A 151 -20.07 0.17 15.53
CA ILE A 151 -21.26 0.59 14.77
C ILE A 151 -21.85 -0.52 13.88
N GLY A 152 -21.08 -1.58 13.59
CA GLY A 152 -21.46 -2.70 12.73
C GLY A 152 -20.63 -2.77 11.43
N LEU A 153 -20.14 -3.96 11.09
CA LEU A 153 -19.31 -4.20 9.89
C LEU A 153 -20.07 -3.99 8.56
N ASP A 154 -21.40 -3.96 8.59
CA ASP A 154 -22.24 -3.61 7.44
C ASP A 154 -22.22 -2.11 7.12
N LYS A 155 -21.74 -1.27 8.05
CA LYS A 155 -21.66 0.18 7.87
C LYS A 155 -20.44 0.57 7.05
N PRO A 156 -20.53 1.67 6.29
CA PRO A 156 -19.38 2.17 5.56
C PRO A 156 -18.43 2.95 6.48
N LEU A 157 -17.14 2.89 6.14
CA LEU A 157 -16.14 3.86 6.61
C LEU A 157 -16.07 5.05 5.67
N ILE A 158 -15.76 6.21 6.25
CA ILE A 158 -15.49 7.45 5.52
C ILE A 158 -14.01 7.79 5.70
N PHE A 159 -13.34 7.94 4.57
CA PHE A 159 -11.95 8.42 4.50
C PHE A 159 -11.97 9.84 3.96
N SER A 160 -11.21 10.73 4.58
CA SER A 160 -11.15 12.15 4.24
C SER A 160 -9.74 12.67 4.46
N SER A 161 -9.11 13.14 3.39
CA SER A 161 -7.87 13.92 3.46
C SER A 161 -8.18 15.42 3.50
N GLU A 162 -7.16 16.24 3.76
CA GLU A 162 -7.24 17.71 3.81
C GLU A 162 -7.77 18.37 2.53
N THR A 163 -7.72 17.65 1.40
CA THR A 163 -8.32 18.09 0.13
C THR A 163 -9.77 17.59 0.00
N PRO A 164 -10.78 18.48 -0.17
CA PRO A 164 -12.21 18.11 -0.25
C PRO A 164 -12.54 17.12 -1.37
N LEU A 165 -11.76 17.13 -2.46
CA LEU A 165 -11.93 16.28 -3.63
C LEU A 165 -11.65 14.79 -3.39
N ARG A 166 -11.13 14.42 -2.21
CA ARG A 166 -10.62 13.07 -1.97
C ARG A 166 -11.32 12.33 -0.82
N LYS A 167 -12.47 12.84 -0.36
CA LYS A 167 -13.37 12.07 0.50
C LYS A 167 -13.89 10.84 -0.26
N PHE A 168 -13.77 9.66 0.33
CA PHE A 168 -14.36 8.45 -0.24
C PHE A 168 -14.98 7.57 0.83
N VAL A 169 -15.92 6.75 0.39
CA VAL A 169 -16.69 5.83 1.23
C VAL A 169 -16.23 4.42 0.90
N ALA A 170 -16.04 3.58 1.91
CA ALA A 170 -15.65 2.19 1.72
C ALA A 170 -16.47 1.25 2.59
N TYR A 171 -16.96 0.17 1.96
CA TYR A 171 -17.48 -1.01 2.66
C TYR A 171 -16.36 -2.03 2.76
N ILE A 172 -16.13 -2.54 3.97
CA ILE A 172 -15.03 -3.45 4.28
C ILE A 172 -15.57 -4.86 4.34
N ASP A 173 -15.27 -5.67 3.32
CA ASP A 173 -15.67 -7.08 3.22
C ASP A 173 -17.15 -7.31 3.64
N PRO A 174 -18.14 -6.72 2.94
CA PRO A 174 -19.54 -6.82 3.33
C PRO A 174 -20.08 -8.24 3.26
N GLU A 175 -19.48 -9.11 2.45
CA GLU A 175 -19.76 -10.54 2.39
C GLU A 175 -19.18 -11.32 3.59
N ASN A 176 -18.34 -10.68 4.41
CA ASN A 176 -17.71 -11.25 5.60
C ASN A 176 -16.87 -12.52 5.33
N ASN A 177 -16.12 -12.52 4.22
CA ASN A 177 -15.30 -13.65 3.79
C ASN A 177 -13.97 -13.78 4.54
N PHE A 178 -13.45 -12.68 5.11
CA PHE A 178 -12.08 -12.63 5.64
C PHE A 178 -12.01 -12.61 7.18
N ALA A 179 -10.83 -12.90 7.75
CA ALA A 179 -10.64 -12.77 9.20
C ALA A 179 -10.74 -11.30 9.66
N ILE A 180 -10.85 -11.08 10.97
CA ILE A 180 -10.94 -9.73 11.54
C ILE A 180 -9.66 -8.92 11.26
N GLU A 181 -8.51 -9.57 11.35
CA GLU A 181 -7.20 -8.98 11.07
C GLU A 181 -7.03 -8.64 9.58
N ASP A 182 -7.64 -9.42 8.69
CA ASP A 182 -7.65 -9.17 7.25
C ASP A 182 -8.54 -7.98 6.88
N LYS A 183 -9.70 -7.85 7.53
CA LYS A 183 -10.54 -6.66 7.43
C LYS A 183 -9.79 -5.42 7.94
N LEU A 184 -9.05 -5.53 9.05
CA LEU A 184 -8.17 -4.46 9.51
C LEU A 184 -7.08 -4.14 8.48
N SER A 185 -6.51 -5.14 7.80
CA SER A 185 -5.56 -4.95 6.70
C SER A 185 -6.15 -4.16 5.53
N GLN A 186 -7.42 -4.43 5.15
CA GLN A 186 -8.14 -3.63 4.15
C GLN A 186 -8.32 -2.17 4.61
N VAL A 187 -8.78 -1.95 5.85
CA VAL A 187 -8.91 -0.59 6.42
C VAL A 187 -7.57 0.13 6.42
N ASN A 188 -6.51 -0.55 6.84
CA ASN A 188 -5.17 0.01 6.87
C ASN A 188 -4.71 0.46 5.49
N THR A 189 -4.92 -0.37 4.46
CA THR A 189 -4.59 -0.06 3.06
C THR A 189 -5.27 1.23 2.60
N LEU A 190 -6.56 1.39 2.90
CA LEU A 190 -7.33 2.58 2.56
C LEU A 190 -6.90 3.80 3.38
N GLN A 191 -6.55 3.62 4.65
CA GLN A 191 -5.99 4.69 5.48
C GLN A 191 -4.67 5.22 4.91
N GLN A 192 -3.83 4.36 4.32
CA GLN A 192 -2.57 4.85 3.75
C GLN A 192 -2.79 5.68 2.49
N ILE A 193 -3.89 5.46 1.74
CA ILE A 193 -4.27 6.37 0.65
C ILE A 193 -4.54 7.77 1.19
N GLU A 194 -5.27 7.87 2.31
CA GLU A 194 -5.54 9.14 3.00
C GLU A 194 -4.24 9.80 3.47
N ASN A 195 -3.32 9.01 4.07
CA ASN A 195 -2.03 9.50 4.52
C ASN A 195 -1.16 10.02 3.34
N VAL A 196 -1.08 9.30 2.23
CA VAL A 196 -0.38 9.78 1.02
C VAL A 196 -0.97 11.11 0.54
N ALA A 197 -2.30 11.26 0.58
CA ALA A 197 -2.97 12.48 0.15
C ALA A 197 -2.80 13.68 1.10
N SER A 198 -2.28 13.47 2.32
CA SER A 198 -1.99 14.54 3.28
C SER A 198 -0.72 15.34 2.96
N TYR A 199 0.17 14.81 2.12
CA TYR A 199 1.44 15.48 1.81
C TYR A 199 1.26 16.69 0.88
N GLY A 200 1.54 17.89 1.41
CA GLY A 200 1.37 19.16 0.69
C GLY A 200 2.17 19.26 -0.61
N PHE A 201 3.35 18.63 -0.70
CA PHE A 201 4.16 18.64 -1.93
C PHE A 201 3.53 17.83 -3.08
N LEU A 202 2.57 16.95 -2.79
CA LEU A 202 1.80 16.22 -3.80
C LEU A 202 0.50 16.93 -4.18
N LYS A 203 0.00 17.82 -3.31
CA LYS A 203 -1.34 18.45 -3.40
C LYS A 203 -1.67 18.96 -4.79
N ARG A 204 -0.79 19.77 -5.39
CA ARG A 204 -1.01 20.36 -6.72
C ARG A 204 -1.28 19.30 -7.79
N ARG A 205 -0.46 18.25 -7.85
CA ARG A 205 -0.60 17.17 -8.86
C ARG A 205 -1.82 16.29 -8.57
N LEU A 206 -2.16 16.12 -7.30
CA LEU A 206 -3.36 15.39 -6.88
C LEU A 206 -4.65 16.15 -7.25
N GLU A 207 -4.67 17.48 -7.14
CA GLU A 207 -5.79 18.36 -7.50
C GLU A 207 -5.92 18.57 -9.00
N SER A 208 -4.80 18.62 -9.73
CA SER A 208 -4.78 18.76 -11.20
C SER A 208 -5.00 17.45 -11.95
N HIS A 209 -5.29 16.35 -11.25
CA HIS A 209 -5.42 15.01 -11.84
C HIS A 209 -4.18 14.55 -12.63
N ASP A 210 -2.97 14.97 -12.24
CA ASP A 210 -1.71 14.48 -12.82
C ASP A 210 -1.03 13.40 -11.94
N LEU A 211 -1.53 13.21 -10.72
CA LEU A 211 -1.10 12.17 -9.80
C LEU A 211 -2.29 11.42 -9.20
N HIS A 212 -2.18 10.10 -9.21
CA HIS A 212 -3.26 9.17 -8.93
C HIS A 212 -2.85 8.19 -7.83
N ILE A 213 -3.75 7.93 -6.89
CA ILE A 213 -3.51 6.98 -5.78
C ILE A 213 -4.51 5.84 -5.89
N HIS A 214 -3.99 4.62 -5.85
CA HIS A 214 -4.71 3.37 -6.02
C HIS A 214 -4.49 2.46 -4.81
N ALA A 215 -5.47 1.62 -4.49
CA ALA A 215 -5.31 0.56 -3.51
C ALA A 215 -5.48 -0.81 -4.17
N LEU A 216 -4.50 -1.67 -3.89
CA LEU A 216 -4.58 -3.09 -4.12
C LEU A 216 -4.64 -3.83 -2.78
N TRP A 217 -5.23 -5.01 -2.76
CA TRP A 217 -5.20 -5.89 -1.61
C TRP A 217 -5.05 -7.32 -2.10
N PHE A 218 -4.02 -8.02 -1.62
CA PHE A 218 -3.67 -9.37 -2.08
C PHE A 218 -4.09 -10.43 -1.07
N ASP A 219 -4.93 -11.37 -1.47
CA ASP A 219 -5.20 -12.53 -0.65
C ASP A 219 -4.14 -13.60 -0.90
N ILE A 220 -3.26 -13.82 0.09
CA ILE A 220 -2.16 -14.77 -0.02
C ILE A 220 -2.61 -16.23 -0.07
N TYR A 221 -3.85 -16.53 0.34
CA TYR A 221 -4.35 -17.90 0.42
C TYR A 221 -4.91 -18.37 -0.92
N THR A 222 -5.62 -17.48 -1.63
CA THR A 222 -6.20 -17.75 -2.95
C THR A 222 -5.27 -17.33 -4.08
N GLY A 223 -4.43 -16.30 -3.87
CA GLY A 223 -3.67 -15.64 -4.91
C GLY A 223 -4.47 -14.54 -5.62
N ASP A 224 -5.69 -14.24 -5.18
CA ASP A 224 -6.52 -13.20 -5.77
C ASP A 224 -6.01 -11.81 -5.39
N ILE A 225 -6.02 -10.90 -6.36
CA ILE A 225 -5.71 -9.49 -6.15
C ILE A 225 -7.00 -8.70 -6.29
N TYR A 226 -7.24 -7.82 -5.34
CA TYR A 226 -8.40 -6.95 -5.32
C TYR A 226 -7.98 -5.50 -5.57
N PHE A 227 -8.74 -4.78 -6.39
CA PHE A 227 -8.62 -3.35 -6.60
C PHE A 227 -9.72 -2.61 -5.83
N PHE A 228 -9.39 -1.53 -5.13
CA PHE A 228 -10.42 -0.69 -4.51
C PHE A 228 -11.15 0.15 -5.57
N SER A 229 -12.35 -0.28 -5.94
CA SER A 229 -13.22 0.46 -6.87
C SER A 229 -13.95 1.57 -6.10
N ARG A 230 -13.75 2.82 -6.53
CA ARG A 230 -14.50 4.00 -6.04
C ARG A 230 -15.97 3.94 -6.45
N ASN A 231 -16.25 3.39 -7.63
CA ASN A 231 -17.62 3.19 -8.10
C ASN A 231 -18.38 2.20 -7.21
N SER A 232 -17.74 1.06 -6.92
CA SER A 232 -18.33 0.00 -6.08
C SER A 232 -18.16 0.27 -4.58
N LYS A 233 -17.32 1.25 -4.21
CA LYS A 233 -16.97 1.62 -2.83
C LYS A 233 -16.40 0.45 -2.02
N ARG A 234 -15.68 -0.48 -2.66
CA ARG A 234 -15.13 -1.68 -2.02
C ARG A 234 -14.01 -2.28 -2.85
N PHE A 235 -13.27 -3.21 -2.25
CA PHE A 235 -12.33 -4.08 -2.95
C PHE A 235 -13.09 -5.05 -3.87
N ILE A 236 -12.69 -5.11 -5.14
CA ILE A 236 -13.23 -5.98 -6.17
C ILE A 236 -12.07 -6.82 -6.72
N ALA A 237 -12.24 -8.14 -6.79
CA ALA A 237 -11.24 -9.04 -7.37
C ALA A 237 -10.95 -8.62 -8.81
N ILE A 238 -9.68 -8.63 -9.21
CA ILE A 238 -9.25 -8.40 -10.59
C ILE A 238 -9.29 -9.76 -11.30
N ASP A 239 -10.31 -9.96 -12.12
CA ASP A 239 -10.57 -11.21 -12.84
C ASP A 239 -11.18 -10.91 -14.22
N GLU A 240 -11.46 -11.97 -14.99
CA GLU A 240 -12.01 -11.86 -16.35
C GLU A 240 -13.37 -11.14 -16.39
N SER A 241 -14.13 -11.15 -15.29
CA SER A 241 -15.44 -10.52 -15.19
C SER A 241 -15.37 -9.03 -14.83
N SER A 242 -14.28 -8.61 -14.16
CA SER A 242 -14.17 -7.27 -13.59
C SER A 242 -13.18 -6.36 -14.32
N ILE A 243 -12.18 -6.92 -15.01
CA ILE A 243 -11.02 -6.17 -15.53
C ILE A 243 -11.42 -5.02 -16.45
N GLU A 244 -12.31 -5.23 -17.43
CA GLU A 244 -12.71 -4.17 -18.37
C GLU A 244 -13.37 -2.98 -17.65
N ARG A 245 -14.25 -3.27 -16.68
CA ARG A 245 -14.91 -2.25 -15.87
C ARG A 245 -13.91 -1.49 -14.98
N LEU A 246 -12.92 -2.19 -14.43
CA LEU A 246 -11.87 -1.57 -13.63
C LEU A 246 -10.96 -0.70 -14.50
N LEU A 247 -10.61 -1.13 -15.71
CA LEU A 247 -9.83 -0.34 -16.67
C LEU A 247 -10.57 0.92 -17.10
N ASP A 248 -11.88 0.83 -17.35
CA ASP A 248 -12.70 1.99 -17.67
C ASP A 248 -12.84 2.96 -16.50
N GLU A 249 -12.94 2.45 -15.26
CA GLU A 249 -12.87 3.28 -14.06
C GLU A 249 -11.51 3.99 -13.95
N VAL A 250 -10.41 3.27 -14.18
CA VAL A 250 -9.07 3.85 -14.17
C VAL A 250 -8.94 4.93 -15.23
N ARG A 251 -9.38 4.70 -16.47
CA ARG A 251 -9.37 5.72 -17.53
C ARG A 251 -10.22 6.92 -17.12
N ARG A 252 -11.46 6.71 -16.68
CA ARG A 252 -12.40 7.81 -16.37
C ARG A 252 -11.93 8.73 -15.24
N TYR A 253 -11.30 8.19 -14.20
CA TYR A 253 -10.93 8.96 -13.01
C TYR A 253 -9.44 9.28 -12.94
N TYR A 254 -8.62 8.65 -13.78
CA TYR A 254 -7.16 8.66 -13.67
C TYR A 254 -6.41 8.75 -15.02
N SER A 255 -7.09 9.15 -16.12
CA SER A 255 -6.46 9.56 -17.39
C SER A 255 -6.44 11.07 -17.58
#